data_AF-A0A3N5WNE7-F1
#
_entry.id   AF-A0A3N5WNE7-F1
#
_cell.length_a   1.000
_cell.length_b   1.000
_cell.length_c   1.000
_cell.angle_alpha   90.00
_cell.angle_beta   90.00
_cell.angle_gamma   90.00
#
_symmetry.space_group_name_H-M   'P 1'
#
loop_
_entity.id
_entity.type
_entity.pdbx_description
1 polymer ?
#
loop_
_entity_poly.entity_id
_entity_poly.type
_entity_poly.pdbx_seq_one_letter_code
_entity_poly.pdbx_strand_id
1 'polypeptide(L)'
;MMLRVLTAVVLMLMPLPLRAANVGAELWDRPRSAQTVMAQPAVQQAVAAYQGRGSVRIVIAHGTGQEAQLQAEELRAWLVALAIDGARVQLRADPSAAGALRIDVTE
;
A
#
# COMPACT_ATOMS: atom_id res chain seq x y z
N MET A 1 -27.97 -11.31 18.05
CA MET A 1 -27.20 -12.40 17.39
C MET A 1 -26.92 -12.12 15.90
N MET A 2 -27.80 -11.44 15.16
CA MET A 2 -27.60 -11.08 13.73
C MET A 2 -26.50 -10.04 13.45
N LEU A 3 -26.18 -9.14 14.40
CA LEU A 3 -25.16 -8.09 14.20
C LEU A 3 -23.72 -8.64 14.21
N ARG A 4 -23.46 -9.76 14.89
CA ARG A 4 -22.13 -10.41 14.97
C ARG A 4 -21.78 -11.20 13.71
N VAL A 5 -22.80 -11.72 13.02
CA VAL A 5 -22.63 -12.47 11.76
C VAL A 5 -22.27 -11.51 10.61
N LEU A 6 -22.83 -10.29 10.62
CA LEU A 6 -22.53 -9.27 9.62
C LEU A 6 -21.06 -8.78 9.70
N THR A 7 -20.49 -8.67 10.89
CA THR A 7 -19.08 -8.26 11.05
C THR A 7 -18.10 -9.32 10.55
N ALA A 8 -18.42 -10.60 10.74
CA ALA A 8 -17.58 -11.72 10.30
C ALA A 8 -17.57 -11.88 8.76
N VAL A 9 -18.68 -11.60 8.09
CA VAL A 9 -18.77 -11.70 6.62
C VAL A 9 -18.06 -10.52 5.92
N VAL A 10 -18.09 -9.32 6.50
CA VAL A 10 -17.38 -8.14 5.95
C VAL A 10 -15.85 -8.26 6.11
N LEU A 11 -15.36 -8.93 7.16
CA LEU A 11 -13.93 -9.22 7.34
C LEU A 11 -13.39 -10.28 6.37
N MET A 12 -14.24 -11.14 5.81
CA MET A 12 -13.82 -12.26 4.94
C MET A 12 -13.69 -11.89 3.45
N LEU A 13 -14.16 -10.70 3.05
CA LEU A 13 -14.11 -10.20 1.67
C LEU A 13 -12.86 -9.38 1.33
N MET A 14 -11.91 -9.26 2.26
CA MET A 14 -10.62 -8.63 1.96
C MET A 14 -9.68 -9.65 1.30
N PRO A 15 -9.17 -9.40 0.08
CA PRO A 15 -8.14 -10.25 -0.49
C PRO A 15 -6.94 -10.24 0.45
N LEU A 16 -6.52 -11.44 0.86
CA LEU A 16 -5.35 -11.62 1.71
C LEU A 16 -4.11 -11.13 0.94
N PRO A 17 -3.25 -10.31 1.56
CA PRO A 17 -2.02 -9.91 0.92
C PRO A 17 -1.11 -11.13 0.71
N LEU A 18 -0.68 -11.35 -0.52
CA LEU A 18 0.40 -12.28 -0.85
C LEU A 18 1.71 -11.84 -0.21
N ARG A 19 1.93 -10.53 -0.15
CA ARG A 19 3.07 -9.89 0.50
C ARG A 19 2.63 -8.59 1.13
N ALA A 20 3.17 -8.30 2.31
CA ALA A 20 2.95 -7.09 3.06
C ALA A 20 4.31 -6.58 3.54
N ALA A 21 4.64 -5.32 3.25
CA ALA A 21 5.91 -4.73 3.65
C ALA A 21 5.73 -3.26 4.07
N ASN A 22 6.35 -2.88 5.18
CA ASN A 22 6.32 -1.50 5.66
C ASN A 22 7.27 -0.63 4.84
N VAL A 23 6.84 0.60 4.58
CA VAL A 23 7.67 1.66 4.00
C VAL A 23 8.37 2.37 5.15
N GLY A 24 9.69 2.50 5.05
CA GLY A 24 10.48 3.15 6.08
C GLY A 24 10.15 4.64 6.18
N ALA A 25 10.08 5.16 7.42
CA ALA A 25 9.78 6.57 7.67
C ALA A 25 10.87 7.51 7.10
N GLU A 26 12.10 7.01 6.99
CA GLU A 26 13.25 7.74 6.44
C GLU A 26 13.09 8.14 4.97
N LEU A 27 12.12 7.55 4.25
CA LEU A 27 11.75 8.01 2.91
C LEU A 27 11.30 9.47 2.91
N TRP A 28 10.64 9.90 3.97
CA TRP A 28 10.00 11.21 4.08
C TRP A 28 10.94 12.32 4.58
N ASP A 29 12.07 11.94 5.18
CA ASP A 29 13.04 12.89 5.77
C ASP A 29 13.90 13.61 4.72
N ARG A 30 13.79 13.24 3.45
CA ARG A 30 14.62 13.74 2.35
C ARG A 30 13.79 14.00 1.10
N PRO A 31 14.31 14.76 0.11
CA PRO A 31 13.69 14.84 -1.20
C PRO A 31 13.59 13.45 -1.86
N ARG A 32 12.41 13.10 -2.39
CA ARG A 32 12.19 11.83 -3.08
C ARG A 32 12.56 11.96 -4.56
N SER A 33 13.14 10.88 -5.08
CA SER A 33 13.40 10.64 -6.50
C SER A 33 12.99 9.19 -6.82
N ALA A 34 12.85 8.85 -8.11
CA ALA A 34 12.58 7.48 -8.51
C ALA A 34 13.60 6.48 -7.93
N GLN A 35 14.88 6.87 -7.86
CA GLN A 35 15.95 6.04 -7.32
C GLN A 35 15.82 5.83 -5.81
N THR A 36 15.53 6.89 -5.04
CA THR A 36 15.39 6.76 -3.57
C THR A 36 14.12 6.01 -3.19
N VAL A 37 13.04 6.16 -3.96
CA VAL A 37 11.80 5.43 -3.74
C VAL A 37 11.97 3.95 -4.10
N MET A 38 12.64 3.62 -5.22
CA MET A 38 12.95 2.22 -5.57
C MET A 38 13.91 1.53 -4.61
N ALA A 39 14.71 2.29 -3.85
CA ALA A 39 15.58 1.74 -2.82
C ALA A 39 14.81 1.23 -1.58
N GLN A 40 13.54 1.61 -1.43
CA GLN A 40 12.68 1.08 -0.36
C GLN A 40 12.34 -0.40 -0.64
N PRO A 41 12.66 -1.35 0.26
CA PRO A 41 12.42 -2.76 0.02
C PRO A 41 10.96 -3.08 -0.29
N ALA A 42 10.01 -2.40 0.37
CA ALA A 42 8.58 -2.57 0.12
C ALA A 42 8.19 -2.19 -1.33
N VAL A 43 8.75 -1.08 -1.84
CA VAL A 43 8.50 -0.61 -3.21
C VAL A 43 9.10 -1.58 -4.22
N GLN A 44 10.36 -1.99 -4.02
CA GLN A 44 11.04 -2.92 -4.90
C GLN A 44 10.26 -4.25 -5.03
N GLN A 45 9.78 -4.78 -3.90
CA GLN A 45 8.98 -6.01 -3.88
C GLN A 45 7.64 -5.86 -4.60
N ALA A 46 6.96 -4.72 -4.42
CA ALA A 46 5.68 -4.45 -5.05
C ALA A 46 5.82 -4.30 -6.57
N VAL A 47 6.84 -3.58 -7.04
CA VAL A 47 7.15 -3.42 -8.46
C VAL A 47 7.50 -4.77 -9.09
N ALA A 48 8.35 -5.57 -8.44
CA ALA A 48 8.69 -6.90 -8.93
C ALA A 48 7.47 -7.84 -9.00
N ALA A 49 6.58 -7.79 -8.01
CA ALA A 49 5.36 -8.59 -8.02
C ALA A 49 4.40 -8.17 -9.15
N TYR A 50 4.27 -6.87 -9.38
CA TYR A 50 3.46 -6.31 -10.47
C TYR A 50 3.99 -6.74 -11.86
N GLN A 51 5.30 -6.75 -12.04
CA GLN A 51 5.93 -7.18 -13.31
C GLN A 51 5.85 -8.69 -13.52
N GLY A 52 5.87 -9.48 -12.44
CA GLY A 52 5.88 -10.94 -12.52
C GLY A 52 4.50 -11.59 -12.71
N ARG A 53 3.38 -10.89 -12.44
CA ARG A 53 2.02 -11.45 -12.52
C ARG A 53 1.03 -10.44 -13.12
N GLY A 54 0.25 -10.87 -14.12
CA GLY A 54 -0.66 -9.99 -14.86
C GLY A 54 -1.92 -9.50 -14.10
N SER A 55 -2.27 -10.11 -12.96
CA SER A 55 -3.50 -9.80 -12.20
C SER A 55 -3.29 -9.07 -10.88
N VAL A 56 -2.05 -8.76 -10.50
CA VAL A 56 -1.75 -8.21 -9.18
C VAL A 56 -2.23 -6.76 -9.03
N ARG A 57 -2.76 -6.46 -7.84
CA ARG A 57 -3.10 -5.13 -7.34
C ARG A 57 -2.23 -4.77 -6.14
N ILE A 58 -2.05 -3.48 -5.93
CA ILE A 58 -1.29 -2.93 -4.82
C ILE A 58 -2.24 -2.10 -3.95
N VAL A 59 -2.20 -2.34 -2.65
CA VAL A 59 -2.93 -1.56 -1.65
C VAL A 59 -1.91 -0.87 -0.74
N ILE A 60 -1.97 0.46 -0.65
CA ILE A 60 -1.21 1.23 0.32
C ILE A 60 -2.10 1.43 1.55
N ALA A 61 -1.80 0.70 2.62
CA ALA A 61 -2.43 0.91 3.91
C ALA A 61 -1.73 2.05 4.65
N HIS A 62 -2.50 2.99 5.19
CA HIS A 62 -1.98 4.17 5.88
C HIS A 62 -2.85 4.53 7.10
N GLY A 63 -2.29 5.25 8.06
CA GLY A 63 -3.05 5.77 9.20
C GLY A 63 -4.13 6.77 8.78
N THR A 64 -5.06 7.09 9.69
CA THR A 64 -6.22 7.98 9.41
C THR A 64 -5.89 9.48 9.44
N GLY A 65 -4.67 9.87 9.80
CA GLY A 65 -4.24 11.26 9.88
C GLY A 65 -3.98 11.90 8.50
N GLN A 66 -4.08 13.23 8.43
CA GLN A 66 -3.85 13.98 7.19
C GLN A 66 -2.45 13.75 6.61
N GLU A 67 -1.42 13.76 7.45
CA GLU A 67 -0.04 13.50 7.04
C GLU A 67 0.11 12.10 6.40
N ALA A 68 -0.49 11.09 7.02
CA ALA A 68 -0.47 9.72 6.49
C ALA A 68 -1.20 9.61 5.13
N GLN A 69 -2.32 10.34 4.94
CA GLN A 69 -3.01 10.42 3.66
C GLN A 69 -2.11 11.06 2.59
N LEU A 70 -1.46 12.18 2.89
CA LEU A 70 -0.60 12.88 1.94
C LEU A 70 0.60 12.01 1.51
N GLN A 71 1.23 11.35 2.47
CA GLN A 71 2.32 10.41 2.20
C GLN A 71 1.83 9.21 1.37
N ALA A 72 0.61 8.71 1.61
CA ALA A 72 0.03 7.61 0.84
C ALA A 72 -0.24 7.99 -0.62
N GLU A 73 -0.82 9.18 -0.85
CA GLU A 73 -1.03 9.74 -2.19
C GLU A 73 0.29 9.98 -2.92
N GLU A 74 1.30 10.50 -2.22
CA GLU A 74 2.62 10.71 -2.81
C GLU A 74 3.27 9.38 -3.20
N LEU A 75 3.22 8.37 -2.32
CA LEU A 75 3.74 7.04 -2.61
C LEU A 75 3.03 6.43 -3.83
N ARG A 76 1.69 6.58 -3.92
CA ARG A 76 0.91 6.16 -5.08
C ARG A 76 1.38 6.85 -6.36
N ALA A 77 1.60 8.17 -6.32
CA ALA A 77 2.11 8.92 -7.47
C ALA A 77 3.51 8.42 -7.91
N TRP A 78 4.38 8.09 -6.96
CA TRP A 78 5.68 7.48 -7.28
C TRP A 78 5.55 6.09 -7.90
N LEU A 79 4.67 5.22 -7.40
CA LEU A 79 4.42 3.92 -8.03
C LEU A 79 3.93 4.07 -9.48
N VAL A 80 3.08 5.08 -9.75
CA VAL A 80 2.66 5.42 -11.11
C VAL A 80 3.83 5.89 -11.97
N ALA A 81 4.70 6.75 -11.44
CA ALA A 81 5.92 7.18 -12.12
C ALA A 81 6.88 6.00 -12.41
N LEU A 82 6.81 4.93 -11.61
CA LEU A 82 7.53 3.66 -11.81
C LEU A 82 6.77 2.67 -12.73
N ALA A 83 5.85 3.18 -13.55
CA ALA A 83 5.09 2.46 -14.55
C ALA A 83 4.11 1.39 -14.01
N ILE A 84 3.68 1.52 -12.75
CA ILE A 84 2.52 0.76 -12.24
C ILE A 84 1.24 1.48 -12.67
N ASP A 85 0.28 0.74 -13.20
CA ASP A 85 -1.03 1.30 -13.53
C ASP A 85 -1.73 1.80 -12.26
N GLY A 86 -2.00 3.12 -12.21
CA GLY A 86 -2.67 3.75 -11.08
C GLY A 86 -4.06 3.17 -10.80
N ALA A 87 -4.76 2.60 -11.77
CA ALA A 87 -6.04 1.91 -11.51
C ALA A 87 -5.88 0.66 -10.64
N ARG A 88 -4.66 0.12 -10.54
CA ARG A 88 -4.30 -1.06 -9.74
C ARG A 88 -3.64 -0.70 -8.42
N VAL A 89 -3.51 0.58 -8.09
CA VAL A 89 -2.97 1.06 -6.80
C VAL A 89 -4.08 1.73 -6.01
N GLN A 90 -4.52 1.09 -4.92
CA GLN A 90 -5.56 1.59 -4.04
C GLN A 90 -4.99 2.12 -2.73
N LEU A 91 -5.62 3.15 -2.17
CA LEU A 91 -5.34 3.62 -0.81
C LEU A 91 -6.36 3.04 0.15
N ARG A 92 -5.92 2.66 1.33
CA ARG A 92 -6.78 2.14 2.39
C ARG A 92 -6.39 2.74 3.74
N ALA A 93 -7.30 3.49 4.34
CA ALA A 93 -7.16 3.90 5.73
C ALA A 93 -7.23 2.67 6.65
N ASP A 94 -6.24 2.53 7.52
CA ASP A 94 -6.10 1.47 8.50
C ASP A 94 -5.89 2.12 9.88
N PRO A 95 -6.92 2.14 10.76
CA PRO A 95 -6.79 2.72 12.10
C PRO A 95 -5.73 2.04 12.98
N SER A 96 -5.33 0.81 12.63
CA SER A 96 -4.28 0.06 13.33
C SER A 96 -2.88 0.37 12.82
N ALA A 97 -2.77 1.03 11.66
CA ALA A 97 -1.50 1.51 11.14
C ALA A 97 -1.09 2.77 11.92
N ALA A 98 -0.23 2.58 12.92
CA ALA A 98 0.27 3.61 13.84
C ALA A 98 1.21 4.64 13.16
N GLY A 99 0.72 5.29 12.09
CA GLY A 99 1.48 6.24 11.27
C GLY A 99 2.40 5.59 10.24
N ALA A 100 2.53 4.26 10.23
CA ALA A 100 3.32 3.54 9.25
C ALA A 100 2.54 3.35 7.94
N LEU A 101 3.20 3.56 6.80
CA LEU A 101 2.70 3.11 5.52
C LEU A 101 3.10 1.66 5.28
N ARG A 102 2.16 0.86 4.77
CA ARG A 102 2.38 -0.53 4.38
C ARG A 102 1.91 -0.75 2.95
N ILE A 103 2.71 -1.44 2.16
CA ILE A 103 2.35 -1.89 0.82
C ILE A 103 1.93 -3.35 0.92
N ASP A 104 0.69 -3.61 0.55
CA ASP A 104 0.08 -4.92 0.47
C ASP A 104 -0.10 -5.28 -1.02
N VAL A 105 0.37 -6.46 -1.41
CA VAL A 105 0.26 -6.99 -2.77
C VAL A 105 -0.84 -8.05 -2.78
N THR A 106 -1.88 -7.87 -3.59
CA THR A 106 -3.05 -8.76 -3.65
C THR A 106 -3.30 -9.25 -5.08
N GLU A 107 -4.00 -10.37 -5.24
CA GLU A 107 -4.50 -10.87 -6.53
C GLU A 107 -5.95 -10.47 -6.80
#